data_AF-A0AB39NWB7-F1
#
_entry.id   AF-A0AB39NWB7-F1
#
_cell.length_a   1.000
_cell.length_b   1.000
_cell.length_c   1.000
_cell.angle_alpha   90.00
_cell.angle_beta   90.00
_cell.angle_gamma   90.00
#
_symmetry.space_group_name_H-M   'P 1'
#
loop_
_entity.id
_entity.type
_entity.pdbx_description
1 polymer ?
#
loop_
_entity_poly.entity_id
_entity_poly.type
_entity_poly.pdbx_seq_one_letter_code
_entity_poly.pdbx_strand_id
1 'polypeptide(L)'
;MPGPGPVLRSPLGLAHAVTALLAVVIVADVLSLGAAAYMRSVMADVLSTGPTGIDMDAVDRADTAIAGSSGLYLLGLIGTATLFIIWFHRVRHNAEVFAPDVQRRTPGWAIGGWFIPFANLWIPRGIAQDVLRASQPDPYAGELRHQRLLNSWWSLWIVSNIFDRLAARQYDAAEDPQAVHDAAGWLMLGSVLDIVAAVLALLFVRRLTADQNAKAMAGNPFPPEPQYPAAGGPVPGA
;
A
#
# COMPACT_ATOMS: atom_id res chain seq x y z
N MET A 1 -22.76 -22.40 21.00
CA MET A 1 -22.84 -22.44 19.53
C MET A 1 -21.54 -21.89 18.98
N PRO A 2 -20.73 -22.65 18.23
CA PRO A 2 -19.70 -22.04 17.39
C PRO A 2 -20.40 -21.02 16.48
N GLY A 3 -19.88 -19.80 16.39
CA GLY A 3 -20.42 -18.80 15.46
C GLY A 3 -20.35 -19.30 14.01
N PRO A 4 -21.11 -18.72 13.07
CA PRO A 4 -20.98 -19.05 11.67
C PRO A 4 -19.52 -18.90 11.22
N GLY A 5 -19.00 -19.93 10.55
CA GLY A 5 -17.62 -19.95 10.05
C GLY A 5 -17.34 -18.82 9.05
N PRO A 6 -16.07 -18.46 8.83
CA PRO A 6 -15.72 -17.35 7.95
C PRO A 6 -16.22 -17.58 6.51
N VAL A 7 -16.91 -16.58 5.96
CA VAL A 7 -17.48 -16.60 4.60
C VAL A 7 -16.63 -15.73 3.66
N LEU A 8 -16.39 -16.19 2.44
CA LEU A 8 -15.70 -15.42 1.39
C LEU A 8 -16.47 -14.15 1.04
N ARG A 9 -15.74 -13.03 0.88
CA ARG A 9 -16.30 -11.73 0.48
C ARG A 9 -15.52 -11.18 -0.70
N SER A 10 -16.21 -10.75 -1.76
CA SER A 10 -15.55 -10.18 -2.94
C SER A 10 -14.69 -8.96 -2.58
N PRO A 11 -13.38 -8.98 -2.87
CA PRO A 11 -12.50 -7.83 -2.65
C PRO A 11 -12.43 -6.86 -3.85
N LEU A 12 -13.07 -7.20 -4.98
CA LEU A 12 -12.89 -6.49 -6.27
C LEU A 12 -13.29 -5.02 -6.22
N GLY A 13 -14.46 -4.69 -5.66
CA GLY A 13 -14.92 -3.30 -5.58
C GLY A 13 -13.98 -2.41 -4.76
N LEU A 14 -13.47 -2.93 -3.65
CA LEU A 14 -12.48 -2.22 -2.83
C LEU A 14 -11.14 -2.09 -3.55
N ALA A 15 -10.69 -3.14 -4.23
CA ALA A 15 -9.44 -3.11 -4.99
C ALA A 15 -9.47 -2.06 -6.12
N HIS A 16 -10.61 -1.93 -6.83
CA HIS A 16 -10.80 -0.88 -7.83
C HIS A 16 -10.79 0.52 -7.20
N ALA A 17 -11.47 0.69 -6.07
CA ALA A 17 -11.50 1.97 -5.37
C ALA A 17 -10.11 2.38 -4.85
N VAL A 18 -9.36 1.44 -4.24
CA VAL A 18 -7.97 1.66 -3.81
C VAL A 18 -7.07 1.97 -5.00
N THR A 19 -7.24 1.27 -6.12
CA THR A 19 -6.47 1.53 -7.37
C THR A 19 -6.75 2.94 -7.91
N ALA A 20 -8.01 3.37 -7.91
CA ALA A 20 -8.40 4.70 -8.36
C ALA A 20 -7.81 5.79 -7.46
N LEU A 21 -7.88 5.62 -6.13
CA LEU A 21 -7.31 6.58 -5.19
C LEU A 21 -5.77 6.62 -5.26
N LEU A 22 -5.10 5.47 -5.42
CA LEU A 22 -3.65 5.44 -5.66
C LEU A 22 -3.28 6.17 -6.95
N ALA A 23 -4.09 6.08 -8.00
CA ALA A 23 -3.86 6.85 -9.22
C ALA A 23 -4.03 8.36 -8.99
N VAL A 24 -5.01 8.79 -8.19
CA VAL A 24 -5.18 10.19 -7.78
C VAL A 24 -3.98 10.68 -6.98
N VAL A 25 -3.47 9.87 -6.03
CA VAL A 25 -2.26 10.19 -5.25
C VAL A 25 -1.05 10.36 -6.18
N ILE A 26 -0.83 9.43 -7.11
CA ILE A 26 0.26 9.53 -8.10
C ILE A 26 0.14 10.82 -8.92
N VAL A 27 -1.08 11.21 -9.33
CA VAL A 27 -1.28 12.49 -10.06
C VAL A 27 -0.94 13.69 -9.17
N ALA A 28 -1.34 13.67 -7.90
CA ALA A 28 -0.99 14.73 -6.94
C ALA A 28 0.53 14.84 -6.76
N ASP A 29 1.23 13.71 -6.66
CA ASP A 29 2.69 13.67 -6.54
C ASP A 29 3.39 14.21 -7.79
N VAL A 30 2.88 13.88 -8.98
CA VAL A 30 3.41 14.41 -10.25
C VAL A 30 3.22 15.93 -10.34
N LEU A 31 2.07 16.45 -9.92
CA LEU A 31 1.84 17.89 -9.85
C LEU A 31 2.78 18.56 -8.85
N SER A 32 2.95 17.96 -7.68
CA SER A 32 3.88 18.42 -6.64
C SER A 32 5.33 18.45 -7.14
N LEU A 33 5.77 17.39 -7.82
CA LEU A 33 7.09 17.29 -8.44
C LEU A 33 7.33 18.41 -9.45
N GLY A 34 6.35 18.70 -10.30
CA GLY A 34 6.41 19.79 -11.27
C GLY A 34 6.50 21.17 -10.60
N ALA A 35 5.68 21.41 -9.58
CA ALA A 35 5.67 22.66 -8.83
C ALA A 35 7.00 22.87 -8.06
N ALA A 36 7.52 21.83 -7.43
CA ALA A 36 8.81 21.86 -6.74
C ALA A 36 9.98 22.08 -7.73
N ALA A 37 9.96 21.43 -8.89
CA ALA A 37 10.97 21.66 -9.93
C ALA A 37 10.97 23.11 -10.42
N TYR A 38 9.78 23.69 -10.61
CA TYR A 38 9.61 25.08 -11.01
C TYR A 38 10.11 26.05 -9.93
N MET A 39 9.70 25.84 -8.67
CA MET A 39 10.20 26.63 -7.53
C MET A 39 11.73 26.60 -7.44
N ARG A 40 12.31 25.41 -7.61
CA ARG A 40 13.76 25.23 -7.59
C ARG A 40 14.46 26.01 -8.71
N SER A 41 13.89 26.03 -9.93
CA SER A 41 14.45 26.83 -11.03
C SER A 41 14.39 28.33 -10.76
N VAL A 42 13.27 28.83 -10.25
CA VAL A 42 13.12 30.26 -9.91
C VAL A 42 14.16 30.63 -8.85
N MET A 43 14.32 29.80 -7.82
CA MET A 43 15.26 30.09 -6.73
C MET A 43 16.73 29.99 -7.18
N ALA A 44 17.06 29.11 -8.13
CA ALA A 44 18.38 29.07 -8.75
C ALA A 44 18.71 30.38 -9.49
N ASP A 45 17.73 30.95 -10.21
CA ASP A 45 17.90 32.23 -10.90
C ASP A 45 18.08 33.40 -9.89
N VAL A 46 17.39 33.36 -8.75
CA VAL A 46 17.58 34.35 -7.66
C VAL A 46 19.02 34.30 -7.14
N LEU A 47 19.55 33.11 -6.91
CA LEU A 47 20.91 32.90 -6.41
C LEU A 47 21.98 33.37 -7.42
N SER A 48 21.72 33.25 -8.73
CA SER A 48 22.69 33.68 -9.76
C SER A 48 22.64 35.17 -10.08
N THR A 49 21.45 35.76 -10.05
CA THR A 49 21.19 37.10 -10.63
C THR A 49 20.91 38.17 -9.57
N GLY A 50 20.73 37.75 -8.32
CA GLY A 50 20.37 38.62 -7.20
C GLY A 50 18.85 38.85 -7.10
N PRO A 51 18.35 39.29 -5.92
CA PRO A 51 16.92 39.34 -5.61
C PRO A 51 16.12 40.44 -6.32
N THR A 52 16.75 41.27 -7.15
CA THR A 52 16.10 42.43 -7.80
C THR A 52 15.30 42.08 -9.06
N GLY A 53 15.36 40.83 -9.54
CA GLY A 53 14.66 40.36 -10.75
C GLY A 53 13.62 39.27 -10.50
N ILE A 54 13.19 39.05 -9.25
CA ILE A 54 12.26 37.97 -8.90
C ILE A 54 10.86 38.30 -9.44
N ASP A 55 10.34 37.43 -10.31
CA ASP A 55 8.93 37.43 -10.67
C ASP A 55 8.13 36.87 -9.48
N MET A 56 7.62 37.76 -8.62
CA MET A 56 6.82 37.38 -7.46
C MET A 56 5.54 36.64 -7.87
N ASP A 57 4.97 36.94 -9.04
CA ASP A 57 3.79 36.21 -9.55
C ASP A 57 4.15 34.77 -9.95
N ALA A 58 5.39 34.52 -10.36
CA ALA A 58 5.89 33.15 -10.58
C ALA A 58 6.04 32.39 -9.26
N VAL A 59 6.60 33.02 -8.23
CA VAL A 59 6.75 32.42 -6.89
C VAL A 59 5.39 32.08 -6.30
N ASP A 60 4.45 33.03 -6.30
CA ASP A 60 3.10 32.83 -5.74
C ASP A 60 2.33 31.72 -6.45
N ARG A 61 2.49 31.57 -7.77
CA ARG A 61 1.90 30.47 -8.53
C ARG A 61 2.50 29.12 -8.14
N ALA A 62 3.82 29.05 -7.94
CA ALA A 62 4.51 27.85 -7.50
C ALA A 62 4.05 27.43 -6.10
N ASP A 63 4.01 28.37 -5.16
CA ASP A 63 3.52 28.14 -3.79
C ASP A 63 2.06 27.68 -3.77
N THR A 64 1.20 28.34 -4.54
CA THR A 64 -0.22 27.94 -4.65
C THR A 64 -0.35 26.52 -5.22
N ALA A 65 0.48 26.17 -6.22
CA ALA A 65 0.49 24.82 -6.79
C ALA A 65 0.97 23.77 -5.79
N ILE A 66 2.02 24.06 -5.02
CA ILE A 66 2.55 23.18 -3.95
C ILE A 66 1.50 23.00 -2.84
N ALA A 67 0.84 24.07 -2.41
CA ALA A 67 -0.21 24.01 -1.41
C ALA A 67 -1.42 23.19 -1.91
N GLY A 68 -1.83 23.42 -3.16
CA GLY A 68 -2.91 22.68 -3.81
C GLY A 68 -2.62 21.19 -3.96
N SER A 69 -1.42 20.83 -4.43
CA SER A 69 -0.99 19.44 -4.57
C SER A 69 -0.89 18.74 -3.21
N SER A 70 -0.38 19.43 -2.18
CA SER A 70 -0.30 18.92 -0.81
C SER A 70 -1.69 18.64 -0.22
N GLY A 71 -2.66 19.54 -0.44
CA GLY A 71 -4.05 19.32 -0.03
C GLY A 71 -4.69 18.12 -0.74
N LEU A 72 -4.49 18.00 -2.07
CA LEU A 72 -4.98 16.86 -2.84
C LEU A 72 -4.34 15.54 -2.39
N TYR A 73 -3.02 15.55 -2.17
CA TYR A 73 -2.27 14.42 -1.64
C TYR A 73 -2.82 13.96 -0.30
N LEU A 74 -3.02 14.87 0.66
CA LEU A 74 -3.51 14.53 2.00
C LEU A 74 -4.90 13.88 1.95
N LEU A 75 -5.81 14.43 1.16
CA LEU A 75 -7.15 13.86 0.96
C LEU A 75 -7.08 12.48 0.30
N GLY A 76 -6.26 12.36 -0.75
CA GLY A 76 -6.00 11.10 -1.44
C GLY A 76 -5.39 10.05 -0.53
N LEU A 77 -4.45 10.43 0.33
CA LEU A 77 -3.77 9.57 1.29
C LEU A 77 -4.74 9.04 2.35
N ILE A 78 -5.57 9.91 2.96
CA ILE A 78 -6.56 9.50 3.97
C ILE A 78 -7.57 8.53 3.36
N GLY A 79 -8.09 8.86 2.17
CA GLY A 79 -9.01 7.98 1.44
C GLY A 79 -8.35 6.64 1.10
N THR A 80 -7.13 6.67 0.57
CA THR A 80 -6.36 5.48 0.19
C THR A 80 -6.09 4.62 1.41
N ALA A 81 -5.57 5.17 2.51
CA ALA A 81 -5.29 4.45 3.73
C ALA A 81 -6.54 3.77 4.28
N THR A 82 -7.67 4.50 4.32
CA THR A 82 -8.95 3.95 4.79
C THR A 82 -9.41 2.77 3.95
N LEU A 83 -9.50 2.94 2.62
CA LEU A 83 -9.96 1.87 1.74
C LEU A 83 -8.95 0.72 1.66
N PHE A 84 -7.65 1.02 1.74
CA PHE A 84 -6.59 0.03 1.77
C PHE A 84 -6.71 -0.85 3.01
N ILE A 85 -6.93 -0.28 4.20
CA ILE A 85 -7.12 -1.04 5.44
C ILE A 85 -8.38 -1.91 5.35
N ILE A 86 -9.49 -1.39 4.82
CA ILE A 86 -10.73 -2.15 4.65
C ILE A 86 -10.52 -3.30 3.66
N TRP A 87 -9.85 -3.04 2.53
CA TRP A 87 -9.47 -4.06 1.55
C TRP A 87 -8.55 -5.11 2.18
N PHE A 88 -7.52 -4.67 2.92
CA PHE A 88 -6.52 -5.52 3.56
C PHE A 88 -7.14 -6.45 4.60
N HIS A 89 -8.04 -5.93 5.43
CA HIS A 89 -8.84 -6.73 6.36
C HIS A 89 -9.70 -7.75 5.62
N ARG A 90 -10.31 -7.38 4.48
CA ARG A 90 -11.14 -8.30 3.69
C ARG A 90 -10.32 -9.43 3.06
N VAL A 91 -9.19 -9.12 2.43
CA VAL A 91 -8.32 -10.15 1.83
C VAL A 91 -7.72 -11.06 2.90
N ARG A 92 -7.44 -10.52 4.11
CA ARG A 92 -7.04 -11.34 5.26
C ARG A 92 -8.16 -12.27 5.69
N HIS A 93 -9.40 -11.79 5.78
CA HIS A 93 -10.53 -12.66 6.13
C HIS A 93 -10.73 -13.78 5.09
N ASN A 94 -10.62 -13.48 3.80
CA ASN A 94 -10.69 -14.50 2.74
C ASN A 94 -9.58 -15.53 2.84
N ALA A 95 -8.35 -15.10 3.19
CA ALA A 95 -7.22 -16.00 3.39
C ALA A 95 -7.46 -17.03 4.51
N GLU A 96 -8.27 -16.70 5.52
CA GLU A 96 -8.66 -17.66 6.57
C GLU A 96 -9.54 -18.79 6.04
N VAL A 97 -10.37 -18.49 5.03
CA VAL A 97 -11.20 -19.50 4.37
C VAL A 97 -10.34 -20.42 3.49
N PHE A 98 -9.29 -19.88 2.88
CA PHE A 98 -8.41 -20.63 1.98
C PHE A 98 -7.41 -21.54 2.70
N ALA A 99 -6.81 -21.06 3.80
CA ALA A 99 -5.80 -21.79 4.57
C ALA A 99 -5.72 -21.20 5.99
N PRO A 100 -6.59 -21.62 6.92
CA PRO A 100 -6.68 -21.04 8.26
C PRO A 100 -5.41 -21.29 9.11
N ASP A 101 -4.79 -22.44 8.92
CA ASP A 101 -3.57 -22.89 9.60
C ASP A 101 -2.32 -22.07 9.25
N VAL A 102 -2.32 -21.41 8.08
CA VAL A 102 -1.24 -20.52 7.64
C VAL A 102 -1.32 -19.13 8.30
N GLN A 103 -2.46 -18.77 8.90
CA GLN A 103 -2.68 -17.43 9.44
C GLN A 103 -2.18 -17.30 10.88
N ARG A 104 -1.08 -16.57 11.10
CA ARG A 104 -0.46 -16.45 12.43
C ARG A 104 -1.15 -15.49 13.39
N ARG A 105 -2.03 -14.61 12.89
CA ARG A 105 -2.68 -13.54 13.67
C ARG A 105 -4.17 -13.49 13.36
N THR A 106 -4.97 -13.09 14.34
CA THR A 106 -6.41 -12.88 14.18
C THR A 106 -6.71 -11.74 13.17
N PRO A 107 -7.87 -11.75 12.50
CA PRO A 107 -8.25 -10.72 11.52
C PRO A 107 -8.19 -9.28 12.05
N GLY A 108 -8.48 -9.07 13.35
CA GLY A 108 -8.43 -7.73 13.96
C GLY A 108 -7.06 -7.04 13.86
N TRP A 109 -5.97 -7.81 13.82
CA TRP A 109 -4.63 -7.25 13.62
C TRP A 109 -4.41 -6.68 12.21
N ALA A 110 -5.22 -7.05 11.23
CA ALA A 110 -5.17 -6.44 9.89
C ALA A 110 -5.67 -4.99 9.89
N ILE A 111 -6.38 -4.57 10.94
CA ILE A 111 -6.77 -3.17 11.17
C ILE A 111 -5.85 -2.56 12.22
N GLY A 112 -5.82 -3.13 13.42
CA GLY A 112 -5.09 -2.56 14.57
C GLY A 112 -3.58 -2.43 14.34
N GLY A 113 -2.99 -3.30 13.52
CA GLY A 113 -1.57 -3.25 13.18
C GLY A 113 -1.15 -1.92 12.54
N TRP A 114 -2.04 -1.22 11.83
CA TRP A 114 -1.74 0.04 11.15
C TRP A 114 -1.69 1.25 12.10
N PHE A 115 -2.38 1.19 13.23
CA PHE A 115 -2.53 2.33 14.14
C PHE A 115 -1.52 2.33 15.28
N ILE A 116 -0.76 1.24 15.46
CA ILE A 116 0.22 1.11 16.53
C ILE A 116 1.61 1.40 15.92
N PRO A 117 2.29 2.50 16.30
CA PRO A 117 3.46 3.02 15.57
C PRO A 117 4.55 2.00 15.27
N PHE A 118 4.90 1.19 16.27
CA PHE A 118 5.93 0.15 16.14
C PHE A 118 5.40 -1.08 15.40
N ALA A 119 4.21 -1.55 15.75
CA ALA A 119 3.60 -2.68 15.08
C ALA A 119 3.31 -2.41 13.59
N ASN A 120 3.03 -1.17 13.21
CA ASN A 120 2.78 -0.76 11.84
C ASN A 120 3.95 -1.07 10.90
N LEU A 121 5.17 -1.19 11.42
CA LEU A 121 6.35 -1.49 10.60
C LEU A 121 6.49 -2.97 10.23
N TRP A 122 5.94 -3.89 11.04
CA TRP A 122 6.16 -5.33 10.86
C TRP A 122 4.91 -6.20 10.87
N ILE A 123 3.86 -5.83 11.61
CA ILE A 123 2.64 -6.63 11.71
C ILE A 123 1.91 -6.70 10.37
N PRO A 124 1.59 -5.59 9.68
CA PRO A 124 0.84 -5.70 8.45
C PRO A 124 1.66 -6.39 7.34
N ARG A 125 3.00 -6.23 7.33
CA ARG A 125 3.88 -7.01 6.46
C ARG A 125 3.76 -8.51 6.70
N GLY A 126 3.80 -8.95 7.97
CA GLY A 126 3.66 -10.36 8.32
C GLY A 126 2.30 -10.92 7.92
N ILE A 127 1.24 -10.14 8.11
CA ILE A 127 -0.12 -10.50 7.67
C ILE A 127 -0.16 -10.59 6.14
N ALA A 128 0.43 -9.64 5.41
CA ALA A 128 0.49 -9.67 3.95
C ALA A 128 1.20 -10.93 3.42
N GLN A 129 2.26 -11.39 4.10
CA GLN A 129 2.94 -12.65 3.75
C GLN A 129 2.04 -13.87 3.96
N ASP A 130 1.29 -13.92 5.06
CA ASP A 130 0.37 -15.03 5.35
C ASP A 130 -0.81 -15.06 4.37
N VAL A 131 -1.29 -13.87 3.98
CA VAL A 131 -2.33 -13.70 2.95
C VAL A 131 -1.81 -14.10 1.57
N LEU A 132 -0.59 -13.68 1.20
CA LEU A 132 0.04 -14.12 -0.05
C LEU A 132 0.15 -15.64 -0.11
N ARG A 133 0.57 -16.28 1.00
CA ARG A 133 0.72 -17.73 1.07
C ARG A 133 -0.62 -18.44 0.88
N ALA A 134 -1.64 -18.02 1.63
CA ALA A 134 -2.99 -18.59 1.49
C ALA A 134 -3.64 -18.34 0.12
N SER A 135 -3.23 -17.30 -0.60
CA SER A 135 -3.79 -16.95 -1.92
C SER A 135 -3.15 -17.71 -3.08
N GLN A 136 -2.08 -18.48 -2.83
CA GLN A 136 -1.47 -19.34 -3.85
C GLN A 136 -2.32 -20.57 -4.17
N PRO A 137 -2.12 -21.21 -5.35
CA PRO A 137 -2.70 -22.51 -5.64
C PRO A 137 -2.39 -23.55 -4.56
N ASP A 138 -1.11 -23.66 -4.16
CA ASP A 138 -0.65 -24.48 -3.04
C ASP A 138 -0.16 -23.58 -1.89
N PRO A 139 -0.90 -23.49 -0.77
CA PRO A 139 -0.49 -22.73 0.41
C PRO A 139 0.77 -23.25 1.12
N TYR A 140 1.18 -24.49 0.88
CA TYR A 140 2.31 -25.13 1.56
C TYR A 140 3.61 -25.10 0.75
N ALA A 141 3.56 -24.54 -0.46
CA ALA A 141 4.74 -24.35 -1.28
C ALA A 141 5.78 -23.47 -0.57
N GLY A 142 7.06 -23.83 -0.73
CA GLY A 142 8.17 -23.10 -0.12
C GLY A 142 8.38 -21.70 -0.71
N GLU A 143 8.00 -21.48 -1.97
CA GLU A 143 8.16 -20.20 -2.65
C GLU A 143 6.94 -19.28 -2.47
N LEU A 144 7.18 -18.03 -2.09
CA LEU A 144 6.11 -17.05 -1.91
C LEU A 144 5.94 -16.17 -3.17
N ARG A 145 4.91 -16.45 -3.98
CA ARG A 145 4.50 -15.60 -5.12
C ARG A 145 4.34 -14.15 -4.65
N HIS A 146 4.85 -13.22 -5.45
CA HIS A 146 4.81 -11.77 -5.18
C HIS A 146 5.57 -11.29 -3.94
N GLN A 147 6.38 -12.14 -3.28
CA GLN A 147 7.17 -11.72 -2.11
C GLN A 147 8.15 -10.59 -2.42
N ARG A 148 8.80 -10.60 -3.59
CA ARG A 148 9.69 -9.51 -4.01
C ARG A 148 8.93 -8.19 -4.13
N LEU A 149 7.74 -8.21 -4.73
CA LEU A 149 6.90 -7.02 -4.86
C LEU A 149 6.45 -6.48 -3.50
N LEU A 150 6.01 -7.37 -2.59
CA LEU A 150 5.69 -6.99 -1.21
C LEU A 150 6.89 -6.36 -0.51
N ASN A 151 8.07 -6.99 -0.59
CA ASN A 151 9.28 -6.45 0.04
C ASN A 151 9.68 -5.09 -0.55
N SER A 152 9.68 -4.94 -1.88
CA SER A 152 10.02 -3.68 -2.54
C SER A 152 9.05 -2.55 -2.16
N TRP A 153 7.74 -2.81 -2.25
CA TRP A 153 6.73 -1.84 -1.84
C TRP A 153 6.89 -1.45 -0.36
N TRP A 154 7.02 -2.44 0.52
CA TRP A 154 7.06 -2.21 1.96
C TRP A 154 8.31 -1.45 2.39
N SER A 155 9.48 -1.85 1.88
CA SER A 155 10.74 -1.16 2.14
C SER A 155 10.70 0.28 1.65
N LEU A 156 10.17 0.50 0.44
CA LEU A 156 10.09 1.84 -0.13
C LEU A 156 9.11 2.73 0.63
N TRP A 157 7.96 2.21 1.04
CA TRP A 157 7.00 2.93 1.88
C TRP A 157 7.60 3.34 3.23
N ILE A 158 8.38 2.48 3.88
CA ILE A 158 9.10 2.85 5.11
C ILE A 158 10.11 3.97 4.82
N VAL A 159 10.87 3.85 3.74
CA VAL A 159 11.86 4.86 3.35
C VAL A 159 11.19 6.20 3.05
N SER A 160 10.08 6.22 2.31
CA SER A 160 9.36 7.47 2.02
C SER A 160 8.82 8.13 3.29
N ASN A 161 8.21 7.34 4.20
CA ASN A 161 7.73 7.88 5.49
C ASN A 161 8.83 8.48 6.36
N ILE A 162 10.03 7.90 6.34
CA ILE A 162 11.19 8.46 7.05
C ILE A 162 11.65 9.74 6.34
N PHE A 163 11.72 9.69 5.02
CA PHE A 163 12.12 10.81 4.18
C PHE A 163 11.21 12.02 4.37
N ASP A 164 9.89 11.85 4.33
CA ASP A 164 8.91 12.92 4.49
C ASP A 164 9.05 13.63 5.85
N ARG A 165 9.30 12.86 6.92
CA ARG A 165 9.53 13.41 8.26
C ARG A 165 10.83 14.22 8.35
N LEU A 166 11.86 13.81 7.62
CA LEU A 166 13.13 14.54 7.56
C LEU A 166 13.00 15.80 6.69
N ALA A 167 12.34 15.68 5.53
CA ALA A 167 12.08 16.76 4.61
C ALA A 167 11.21 17.86 5.24
N ALA A 168 10.13 17.49 5.94
CA ALA A 168 9.27 18.46 6.64
C ALA A 168 10.03 19.29 7.68
N ARG A 169 10.90 18.65 8.49
CA ARG A 169 11.74 19.35 9.46
C ARG A 169 12.72 20.32 8.81
N GLN A 170 13.25 19.97 7.64
CA GLN A 170 14.19 20.81 6.92
C GLN A 170 13.47 21.99 6.25
N TYR A 171 12.27 21.77 5.73
CA TYR A 171 11.42 22.80 5.14
C TYR A 171 11.01 23.84 6.18
N ASP A 172 10.57 23.42 7.37
CA ASP A 172 10.18 24.33 8.46
C ASP A 172 11.34 25.21 8.97
N ALA A 173 12.59 24.81 8.73
CA ALA A 173 13.78 25.54 9.14
C ALA A 173 14.36 26.45 8.03
N ALA A 174 13.75 26.49 6.84
CA ALA A 174 14.26 27.24 5.70
C ALA A 174 13.84 28.71 5.75
N GLU A 175 14.79 29.61 6.00
CA GLU A 175 14.55 31.07 6.07
C GLU A 175 15.23 31.86 4.94
N ASP A 176 16.13 31.24 4.16
CA ASP A 176 16.88 31.91 3.09
C ASP A 176 16.65 31.28 1.69
N PRO A 177 16.95 32.01 0.60
CA PRO A 177 16.81 31.51 -0.78
C PRO A 177 17.52 30.17 -1.03
N GLN A 178 18.70 29.95 -0.43
CA GLN A 178 19.43 28.70 -0.61
C GLN A 178 18.69 27.54 0.04
N ALA A 179 18.14 27.74 1.23
CA ALA A 179 17.35 26.77 1.96
C ALA A 179 16.06 26.43 1.21
N VAL A 180 15.39 27.40 0.58
CA VAL A 180 14.20 27.15 -0.26
C VAL A 180 14.57 26.34 -1.51
N HIS A 181 15.67 26.67 -2.18
CA HIS A 181 16.17 25.90 -3.32
C HIS A 181 16.45 24.43 -2.93
N ASP A 182 17.12 24.21 -1.80
CA ASP A 182 17.47 22.88 -1.33
C ASP A 182 16.22 22.12 -0.86
N ALA A 183 15.29 22.78 -0.17
CA ALA A 183 14.02 22.21 0.25
C ALA A 183 13.15 21.77 -0.95
N ALA A 184 13.12 22.55 -2.03
CA ALA A 184 12.46 22.16 -3.28
C ALA A 184 13.11 20.89 -3.87
N GLY A 185 14.43 20.75 -3.78
CA GLY A 185 15.14 19.52 -4.15
C GLY A 185 14.72 18.30 -3.31
N TRP A 186 14.56 18.47 -2.00
CA TRP A 186 14.04 17.42 -1.11
C TRP A 186 12.60 17.04 -1.46
N LEU A 187 11.73 18.02 -1.72
CA LEU A 187 10.35 17.76 -2.14
C LEU A 187 10.28 16.94 -3.44
N MET A 188 11.11 17.28 -4.44
CA MET A 188 11.18 16.51 -5.69
C MET A 188 11.54 15.04 -5.43
N LEU A 189 12.57 14.79 -4.61
CA LEU A 189 12.98 13.43 -4.29
C LEU A 189 11.90 12.67 -3.51
N GLY A 190 11.20 13.34 -2.58
CA GLY A 190 10.06 12.79 -1.86
C GLY A 190 8.94 12.37 -2.81
N SER A 191 8.53 13.25 -3.72
CA SER A 191 7.50 12.95 -4.73
C SER A 191 7.88 11.75 -5.61
N VAL A 192 9.15 11.60 -5.99
CA VAL A 192 9.59 10.43 -6.77
C VAL A 192 9.49 9.14 -5.94
N LEU A 193 9.91 9.16 -4.67
CA LEU A 193 9.81 8.00 -3.79
C LEU A 193 8.34 7.59 -3.57
N ASP A 194 7.46 8.56 -3.36
CA ASP A 194 6.03 8.33 -3.17
C ASP A 194 5.34 7.79 -4.43
N ILE A 195 5.65 8.32 -5.62
CA ILE A 195 5.14 7.78 -6.89
C ILE A 195 5.53 6.30 -7.03
N VAL A 196 6.81 5.98 -6.82
CA VAL A 196 7.27 4.59 -6.96
C VAL A 196 6.64 3.69 -5.89
N ALA A 197 6.49 4.17 -4.65
CA ALA A 197 5.81 3.44 -3.58
C ALA A 197 4.34 3.17 -3.93
N ALA A 198 3.61 4.18 -4.41
CA ALA A 198 2.22 4.09 -4.81
C ALA A 198 2.01 3.13 -6.00
N VAL A 199 2.90 3.15 -7.00
CA VAL A 199 2.87 2.20 -8.12
C VAL A 199 3.07 0.77 -7.63
N LEU A 200 4.06 0.53 -6.74
CA LEU A 200 4.27 -0.81 -6.18
C LEU A 200 3.08 -1.27 -5.32
N ALA A 201 2.47 -0.37 -4.55
CA ALA A 201 1.25 -0.63 -3.78
C ALA A 201 0.09 -1.04 -4.69
N LEU A 202 -0.11 -0.29 -5.79
CA LEU A 202 -1.13 -0.56 -6.80
C LEU A 202 -0.93 -1.94 -7.42
N LEU A 203 0.29 -2.26 -7.83
CA LEU A 203 0.63 -3.57 -8.38
C LEU A 203 0.37 -4.68 -7.36
N PHE A 204 0.71 -4.47 -6.09
CA PHE A 204 0.47 -5.44 -5.02
C PHE A 204 -1.03 -5.68 -4.82
N VAL A 205 -1.84 -4.62 -4.72
CA VAL A 205 -3.30 -4.70 -4.58
C VAL A 205 -3.92 -5.47 -5.74
N ARG A 206 -3.55 -5.13 -6.98
CA ARG A 206 -4.10 -5.77 -8.18
C ARG A 206 -3.71 -7.25 -8.28
N ARG A 207 -2.43 -7.59 -8.06
CA ARG A 207 -1.96 -8.98 -8.15
C ARG A 207 -2.54 -9.86 -7.06
N LEU A 208 -2.54 -9.40 -5.80
CA LEU A 208 -3.11 -10.16 -4.70
C LEU A 208 -4.63 -10.36 -4.88
N THR A 209 -5.33 -9.31 -5.29
CA THR A 209 -6.78 -9.41 -5.56
C THR A 209 -7.08 -10.38 -6.69
N ALA A 210 -6.28 -10.38 -7.77
CA ALA A 210 -6.42 -11.30 -8.88
C ALA A 210 -6.18 -12.76 -8.44
N ASP A 211 -5.14 -13.03 -7.65
CA ASP A 211 -4.86 -14.36 -7.12
C ASP A 211 -6.01 -14.87 -6.22
N GLN A 212 -6.52 -14.04 -5.31
CA GLN A 212 -7.66 -14.42 -4.47
C GLN A 212 -8.94 -14.67 -5.28
N ASN A 213 -9.19 -13.86 -6.31
CA ASN A 213 -10.34 -14.04 -7.18
C ASN A 213 -10.21 -15.34 -8.00
N ALA A 214 -9.04 -15.60 -8.58
CA ALA A 214 -8.78 -16.83 -9.32
C ALA A 214 -8.96 -18.07 -8.43
N LYS A 215 -8.43 -18.03 -7.20
CA LYS A 215 -8.59 -19.13 -6.23
C LYS A 215 -10.04 -19.33 -5.80
N ALA A 216 -10.79 -18.25 -5.56
CA ALA A 216 -12.21 -18.33 -5.23
C ALA A 216 -13.04 -18.93 -6.37
N MET A 217 -12.73 -18.56 -7.63
CA MET A 217 -13.41 -19.07 -8.82
C MET A 217 -13.05 -20.51 -9.16
N ALA A 218 -11.86 -20.98 -8.78
CA ALA A 218 -11.45 -22.37 -8.98
C ALA A 218 -12.28 -23.36 -8.12
N GLY A 219 -12.92 -22.89 -7.06
CA GLY A 219 -13.65 -23.74 -6.11
C GLY A 219 -12.72 -24.66 -5.30
N ASN A 220 -13.13 -25.06 -4.10
CA ASN A 220 -12.36 -25.97 -3.26
C ASN A 220 -12.23 -27.34 -3.96
N PRO A 221 -11.04 -27.85 -4.33
CA PRO A 221 -10.88 -29.30 -4.37
C PRO A 221 -10.97 -29.71 -2.90
N PHE A 222 -12.06 -30.37 -2.51
CA PHE A 222 -12.12 -31.01 -1.21
C PHE A 222 -10.77 -31.69 -0.89
N PRO A 223 -10.24 -31.60 0.34
CA PRO A 223 -9.23 -32.59 0.74
C PRO A 223 -9.85 -33.96 0.44
N PRO A 224 -9.11 -34.91 -0.17
CA PRO A 224 -9.67 -36.21 -0.52
C PRO A 224 -10.39 -36.74 0.71
N GLU A 225 -11.65 -37.14 0.53
CA GLU A 225 -12.41 -37.81 1.57
C GLU A 225 -11.48 -38.85 2.20
N PRO A 226 -11.37 -38.91 3.55
CA PRO A 226 -10.72 -40.06 4.17
C PRO A 226 -11.36 -41.29 3.54
N GLN A 227 -10.57 -42.12 2.85
CA GLN A 227 -11.06 -43.38 2.31
C GLN A 227 -11.44 -44.23 3.51
N TYR A 228 -12.67 -44.09 3.98
CA TYR A 228 -13.24 -45.05 4.90
C TYR A 228 -13.34 -46.37 4.12
N PRO A 229 -12.75 -47.47 4.63
CA PRO A 229 -12.94 -48.77 4.01
C PRO A 229 -14.45 -48.99 3.88
N ALA A 230 -14.89 -49.44 2.70
CA ALA A 230 -16.29 -49.70 2.43
C ALA A 230 -16.85 -50.57 3.57
N ALA A 231 -17.79 -50.01 4.35
CA ALA A 231 -18.56 -50.74 5.34
C ALA A 231 -19.54 -51.66 4.60
N GLY A 232 -19.01 -52.72 4.01
CA GLY A 232 -19.71 -53.66 3.14
C GLY A 232 -19.02 -55.02 3.08
N GLY A 233 -18.24 -55.38 4.10
CA GLY A 233 -17.81 -56.76 4.28
C GLY A 233 -19.03 -57.64 4.57
N PRO A 234 -19.16 -58.83 3.95
CA PRO A 234 -20.29 -59.72 4.20
C PRO A 234 -20.36 -60.06 5.68
N VAL A 235 -21.53 -59.90 6.28
CA VAL A 235 -21.81 -60.50 7.59
C VAL A 235 -21.77 -62.02 7.38
N PRO A 236 -20.83 -62.76 8.01
CA PRO A 236 -20.83 -64.21 7.92
C PRO A 236 -22.08 -64.73 8.62
N GLY A 237 -22.98 -65.36 7.86
CA GLY A 237 -24.13 -66.04 8.42
C GLY A 237 -23.72 -67.39 9.00
N ALA A 238 -23.99 -67.57 10.30
CA ALA A 238 -24.46 -68.77 11.01
C ALA A 238 -24.19 -68.61 12.51
#